data_AF-A0A6A4KNW8-F1
#
_entry.id   AF-A0A6A4KNW8-F1
#
_cell.length_a   1.000
_cell.length_b   1.000
_cell.length_c   1.000
_cell.angle_alpha   90.00
_cell.angle_beta   90.00
_cell.angle_gamma   90.00
#
_symmetry.space_group_name_H-M   'P 1'
#
loop_
_entity.id
_entity.type
_entity.pdbx_description
1 polymer ?
#
loop_
_entity_poly.entity_id
_entity_poly.type
_entity_poly.pdbx_seq_one_letter_code
_entity_poly.pdbx_strand_id
1 'polypeptide(L)'
;FNASDFLDRTRNGRIVFAGDSIGRNQWESLLCMLSQGVSNHSTIREEYGNPITKHNGFLSMRFDEHNLTIEYYRTPYLVTVSRPPKNTLKDVRGTIRVDMLHWYSEKWAAADVLVFNAGHWWNHYKTLDMYVQSSGTITLSFLLVVRICRGIYFQEGGTVNMSMGVMEAFRRSLETWKLWATLKLDPATSFTFFRSYSPVHYRQVFDRDTISFLWQHWQYTCAYKYI
;
A
#
# COMPACT_ATOMS: atom_id res chain seq x y z
N PHE A 1 -20.07 -9.43 15.63
CA PHE A 1 -19.35 -10.16 14.57
C PHE A 1 -19.49 -11.65 14.85
N ASN A 2 -19.81 -12.46 13.84
CA ASN A 2 -19.88 -13.92 13.94
C ASN A 2 -18.92 -14.51 12.90
N ALA A 3 -17.90 -15.24 13.36
CA ALA A 3 -16.84 -15.76 12.49
C ALA A 3 -17.34 -16.86 11.55
N SER A 4 -18.17 -17.79 12.04
CA SER A 4 -18.70 -18.90 11.25
C SER A 4 -19.63 -18.40 10.14
N ASP A 5 -20.54 -17.47 10.45
CA ASP A 5 -21.41 -16.85 9.43
C ASP A 5 -20.60 -16.12 8.35
N PHE A 6 -19.51 -15.43 8.74
CA PHE A 6 -18.63 -14.79 7.76
C PHE A 6 -17.93 -15.82 6.86
N LEU A 7 -17.35 -16.86 7.45
CA LEU A 7 -16.65 -17.93 6.72
C LEU A 7 -17.58 -18.66 5.74
N ASP A 8 -18.82 -18.92 6.13
CA ASP A 8 -19.80 -19.57 5.26
C ASP A 8 -20.23 -18.67 4.10
N ARG A 9 -20.41 -17.37 4.33
CA ARG A 9 -20.74 -16.40 3.26
C ARG A 9 -19.59 -16.17 2.28
N THR A 10 -18.35 -16.37 2.73
CA THR A 10 -17.14 -16.15 1.93
C THR A 10 -16.53 -17.46 1.42
N ARG A 11 -17.26 -18.57 1.55
CA ARG A 11 -16.84 -19.90 1.07
C ARG A 11 -16.55 -19.89 -0.42
N ASN A 12 -15.49 -20.60 -0.83
CA ASN A 12 -14.99 -20.63 -2.21
C ASN A 12 -14.54 -19.27 -2.75
N GLY A 13 -14.39 -18.26 -1.89
CA GLY A 13 -14.02 -16.91 -2.28
C GLY A 13 -12.54 -16.60 -2.08
N ARG A 14 -12.15 -15.41 -2.54
CA ARG A 14 -10.83 -14.80 -2.40
C ARG A 14 -10.97 -13.37 -1.89
N ILE A 15 -10.33 -13.09 -0.75
CA ILE A 15 -10.26 -11.75 -0.18
C ILE A 15 -8.83 -11.24 -0.33
N VAL A 16 -8.64 -10.10 -1.00
CA VAL A 16 -7.34 -9.51 -1.29
C VAL A 16 -7.15 -8.21 -0.52
N PHE A 17 -6.06 -8.11 0.25
CA PHE A 17 -5.55 -6.88 0.82
C PHE A 17 -4.33 -6.43 0.03
N ALA A 18 -4.34 -5.19 -0.47
CA ALA A 18 -3.22 -4.63 -1.22
C ALA A 18 -2.86 -3.24 -0.69
N GLY A 19 -1.64 -3.08 -0.22
CA GLY A 19 -1.21 -1.80 0.35
C GLY A 19 0.01 -1.86 1.24
N ASP A 20 0.04 -1.00 2.26
CA ASP A 20 1.15 -0.86 3.20
C ASP A 20 0.99 -1.70 4.48
N SER A 21 1.91 -1.52 5.43
CA SER A 21 1.91 -2.22 6.72
C SER A 21 0.64 -2.02 7.55
N ILE A 22 -0.14 -0.96 7.30
CA ILE A 22 -1.39 -0.72 8.01
C ILE A 22 -2.50 -1.64 7.45
N GLY A 23 -2.49 -1.92 6.15
CA GLY A 23 -3.34 -2.95 5.54
C GLY A 23 -2.95 -4.37 5.99
N ARG A 24 -1.65 -4.61 6.18
CA ARG A 24 -1.16 -5.87 6.78
C ARG A 24 -1.77 -6.12 8.15
N ASN A 25 -1.78 -5.13 9.03
CA ASN A 25 -2.38 -5.28 10.37
C ASN A 25 -3.87 -5.62 10.29
N GLN A 26 -4.59 -5.04 9.33
CA GLN A 26 -6.01 -5.35 9.13
C GLN A 26 -6.22 -6.77 8.62
N TRP A 27 -5.39 -7.23 7.69
CA TRP A 27 -5.36 -8.62 7.23
C TRP A 27 -5.09 -9.57 8.40
N GLU A 28 -4.08 -9.30 9.23
CA GLU A 28 -3.74 -10.15 10.40
C GLU A 28 -4.90 -10.19 11.40
N SER A 29 -5.51 -9.04 11.67
CA SER A 29 -6.69 -8.96 12.53
C SER A 29 -7.86 -9.76 11.98
N LEU A 30 -8.13 -9.73 10.68
CA LEU A 30 -9.21 -10.51 10.07
C LEU A 30 -8.94 -12.01 10.22
N LEU A 31 -7.72 -12.47 9.99
CA LEU A 31 -7.36 -13.88 10.18
C LEU A 31 -7.62 -14.35 11.61
N CYS A 32 -7.20 -13.58 12.62
CA CYS A 32 -7.42 -13.93 14.03
C CYS A 32 -8.90 -13.93 14.41
N MET A 33 -9.71 -13.04 13.84
CA MET A 33 -11.16 -13.04 14.06
C MET A 33 -11.82 -14.26 13.44
N LEU A 34 -11.39 -14.66 12.23
CA LEU A 34 -11.96 -15.80 11.52
C LEU A 34 -11.50 -17.14 12.07
N SER A 35 -10.29 -17.23 12.63
CA SER A 35 -9.81 -18.48 13.24
C SER A 35 -10.73 -18.97 14.36
N GLN A 36 -11.44 -18.07 15.06
CA GLN A 36 -12.41 -18.42 16.10
C GLN A 36 -13.63 -19.19 15.57
N GLY A 37 -13.92 -19.08 14.27
CA GLY A 37 -15.03 -19.77 13.61
C GLY A 37 -14.65 -21.13 13.01
N VAL A 38 -13.39 -21.54 13.14
CA VAL A 38 -12.85 -22.79 12.57
C VAL A 38 -12.71 -23.84 13.67
N SER A 39 -13.16 -25.07 13.38
CA SER A 39 -13.09 -26.16 14.36
C SER A 39 -11.68 -26.73 14.51
N ASN A 40 -10.97 -26.90 13.39
CA ASN A 40 -9.62 -27.44 13.37
C ASN A 40 -8.62 -26.41 12.81
N HIS A 41 -7.88 -25.74 13.70
CA HIS A 41 -6.88 -24.73 13.31
C HIS A 41 -5.74 -25.26 12.44
N SER A 42 -5.48 -26.58 12.41
CA SER A 42 -4.45 -27.16 11.52
C SER A 42 -4.81 -27.05 10.02
N THR A 43 -6.08 -26.74 9.71
CA THR A 43 -6.58 -26.48 8.35
C THR A 43 -6.31 -25.05 7.87
N ILE A 44 -5.78 -24.19 8.74
CA ILE A 44 -5.38 -22.82 8.42
C ILE A 44 -3.88 -22.81 8.12
N ARG A 45 -3.50 -22.46 6.88
CA ARG A 45 -2.11 -22.53 6.43
C ARG A 45 -1.78 -21.47 5.39
N GLU A 46 -0.49 -21.17 5.23
CA GLU A 46 -0.03 -20.38 4.08
C GLU A 46 0.02 -21.30 2.85
N GLU A 47 -0.59 -20.87 1.74
CA GLU A 47 -0.86 -21.71 0.57
C GLU A 47 0.41 -22.08 -0.22
N TYR A 48 1.41 -21.22 -0.22
CA TYR A 48 2.62 -21.34 -1.04
C TYR A 48 3.87 -21.71 -0.23
N GLY A 49 3.73 -21.95 1.08
CA GLY A 49 4.84 -22.21 1.99
C GLY A 49 5.75 -21.01 2.22
N ASN A 50 5.28 -19.79 1.92
CA ASN A 50 6.06 -18.59 2.13
C ASN A 50 6.30 -18.37 3.63
N PRO A 51 7.54 -18.04 4.05
CA PRO A 51 7.79 -17.67 5.43
C PRO A 51 7.02 -16.39 5.76
N ILE A 52 6.30 -16.40 6.89
CA ILE A 52 5.56 -15.23 7.37
C ILE A 52 6.56 -14.19 7.86
N THR A 53 7.04 -13.35 6.94
CA THR A 53 7.97 -12.25 7.23
C THR A 53 7.22 -10.92 7.29
N LYS A 54 7.66 -10.03 8.18
CA LYS A 54 6.93 -8.77 8.46
C LYS A 54 6.97 -7.75 7.31
N HIS A 55 7.88 -7.89 6.34
CA HIS A 55 8.28 -6.73 5.54
C HIS A 55 8.42 -6.96 4.04
N ASN A 56 8.24 -8.16 3.51
CA ASN A 56 8.42 -8.41 2.08
C ASN A 56 7.42 -9.40 1.50
N GLY A 57 7.13 -9.21 0.21
CA GLY A 57 6.45 -10.20 -0.60
C GLY A 57 4.93 -10.19 -0.49
N PHE A 58 4.39 -11.39 -0.61
CA PHE A 58 2.98 -11.71 -0.71
C PHE A 58 2.71 -12.93 0.19
N LEU A 59 1.55 -12.96 0.82
CA LEU A 59 1.11 -14.04 1.70
C LEU A 59 -0.33 -14.42 1.36
N SER A 60 -0.60 -15.71 1.19
CA SER A 60 -1.94 -16.26 0.99
C SER A 60 -2.28 -17.21 2.12
N MET A 61 -3.18 -16.80 3.02
CA MET A 61 -3.65 -17.68 4.09
C MET A 61 -4.94 -18.37 3.66
N ARG A 62 -4.93 -19.69 3.70
CA ARG A 62 -6.01 -20.55 3.25
C ARG A 62 -6.74 -21.16 4.44
N PHE A 63 -8.06 -21.10 4.41
CA PHE A 63 -8.97 -21.77 5.33
C PHE A 63 -9.57 -22.98 4.60
N ASP A 64 -8.94 -24.16 4.74
CA ASP A 64 -9.28 -25.32 3.90
C ASP A 64 -10.74 -25.78 4.08
N GLU A 65 -11.29 -25.76 5.30
CA GLU A 65 -12.70 -26.11 5.58
C GLU A 65 -13.72 -25.29 4.77
N HIS A 66 -13.34 -24.08 4.35
CA HIS A 66 -14.20 -23.12 3.64
C HIS A 66 -13.73 -22.85 2.21
N ASN A 67 -12.61 -23.45 1.79
CA ASN A 67 -11.97 -23.16 0.51
C ASN A 67 -11.83 -21.64 0.26
N LEU A 68 -11.50 -20.88 1.32
CA LEU A 68 -11.36 -19.43 1.30
C LEU A 68 -9.87 -19.08 1.36
N THR A 69 -9.42 -18.15 0.52
CA THR A 69 -8.10 -17.54 0.65
C THR A 69 -8.20 -16.07 1.05
N ILE A 70 -7.33 -15.66 1.97
CA ILE A 70 -7.18 -14.29 2.41
C ILE A 70 -5.74 -13.88 2.17
N GLU A 71 -5.57 -12.99 1.20
CA GLU A 71 -4.31 -12.64 0.58
C GLU A 71 -3.84 -11.25 1.01
N TYR A 72 -2.53 -11.08 1.17
CA TYR A 72 -1.90 -9.79 1.41
C TYR A 72 -0.77 -9.55 0.41
N TYR A 73 -0.88 -8.47 -0.36
CA TYR A 73 0.14 -7.97 -1.27
C TYR A 73 0.76 -6.69 -0.72
N ARG A 74 2.07 -6.74 -0.45
CA ARG A 74 2.81 -5.57 0.02
C ARG A 74 3.10 -4.61 -1.13
N THR A 75 2.21 -3.63 -1.31
CA THR A 75 2.32 -2.56 -2.32
C THR A 75 2.06 -1.20 -1.69
N PRO A 76 3.02 -0.63 -0.92
CA PRO A 76 2.75 0.55 -0.09
C PRO A 76 2.33 1.80 -0.85
N TYR A 77 2.74 1.90 -2.11
CA TYR A 77 2.38 2.98 -3.01
C TYR A 77 1.24 2.60 -3.96
N LEU A 78 0.81 1.32 -3.99
CA LEU A 78 -0.03 0.67 -5.03
C LEU A 78 0.54 0.71 -6.45
N VAL A 79 1.25 1.77 -6.79
CA VAL A 79 1.98 1.97 -8.03
C VAL A 79 3.40 1.40 -7.99
N THR A 80 4.00 1.27 -9.17
CA THR A 80 5.31 0.66 -9.36
C THR A 80 6.43 1.55 -8.82
N VAL A 81 7.31 0.96 -8.02
CA VAL A 81 8.61 1.55 -7.68
C VAL A 81 9.66 0.89 -8.57
N SER A 82 10.36 1.68 -9.39
CA SER A 82 11.35 1.20 -10.34
C SER A 82 12.68 1.96 -10.28
N ARG A 83 13.72 1.38 -10.87
CA ARG A 83 14.95 2.11 -11.19
C ARG A 83 14.65 3.28 -12.12
N PRO A 84 15.40 4.39 -12.02
CA PRO A 84 15.21 5.52 -12.92
C PRO A 84 15.54 5.14 -14.38
N PRO A 85 14.94 5.84 -15.37
CA PRO A 85 15.34 5.77 -16.77
C PRO A 85 16.83 6.07 -16.96
N LYS A 86 17.46 5.47 -17.99
CA LYS A 86 18.91 5.57 -18.25
C LYS A 86 19.45 7.00 -18.35
N ASN A 87 18.63 7.95 -18.81
CA ASN A 87 19.01 9.35 -19.02
C ASN A 87 18.76 10.25 -17.80
N THR A 88 18.43 9.67 -16.64
CA THR A 88 18.19 10.42 -15.41
C THR A 88 19.51 10.85 -14.78
N LEU A 89 19.53 12.00 -14.08
CA LEU A 89 20.68 12.44 -13.29
C LEU A 89 21.17 11.29 -12.40
N LYS A 90 22.49 11.05 -12.41
CA LYS A 90 23.16 9.89 -11.77
C LYS A 90 22.81 9.66 -10.31
N ASP A 91 22.37 10.71 -9.64
CA ASP A 91 22.18 10.68 -8.21
C ASP A 91 20.72 10.34 -7.82
N VAL A 92 19.78 10.20 -8.77
CA VAL A 92 18.43 9.66 -8.48
C VAL A 92 18.54 8.16 -8.21
N ARG A 93 18.16 7.71 -7.01
CA ARG A 93 18.26 6.29 -6.64
C ARG A 93 17.10 5.43 -7.15
N GLY A 94 15.91 6.03 -7.30
CA GLY A 94 14.69 5.31 -7.64
C GLY A 94 13.58 6.24 -8.08
N THR A 95 12.51 5.63 -8.61
CA THR A 95 11.34 6.34 -9.09
C THR A 95 10.07 5.64 -8.64
N ILE A 96 9.06 6.41 -8.21
CA ILE A 96 7.68 5.96 -8.07
C ILE A 96 6.94 6.37 -9.35
N ARG A 97 6.47 5.38 -10.11
CA ARG A 97 5.77 5.59 -11.38
C ARG A 97 4.28 5.81 -11.13
N VAL A 98 3.86 7.06 -11.03
CA VAL A 98 2.48 7.39 -10.62
C VAL A 98 1.43 6.99 -11.66
N ASP A 99 1.86 6.74 -12.90
CA ASP A 99 1.08 6.33 -14.06
C ASP A 99 1.01 4.81 -14.27
N MET A 100 1.63 4.00 -13.40
CA MET A 100 1.62 2.56 -13.54
C MET A 100 1.43 1.84 -12.21
N LEU A 101 0.35 1.07 -12.10
CA LEU A 101 0.14 0.17 -10.97
C LEU A 101 1.24 -0.88 -10.82
N HIS A 102 1.40 -1.40 -9.62
CA HIS A 102 2.29 -2.51 -9.35
C HIS A 102 1.89 -3.74 -10.19
N TRP A 103 2.86 -4.57 -10.59
CA TRP A 103 2.62 -5.78 -11.40
C TRP A 103 1.73 -6.82 -10.70
N TYR A 104 1.52 -6.70 -9.39
CA TYR A 104 0.56 -7.53 -8.67
C TYR A 104 -0.90 -7.19 -8.98
N SER A 105 -1.16 -6.05 -9.63
CA SER A 105 -2.50 -5.65 -10.05
C SER A 105 -3.21 -6.68 -10.92
N GLU A 106 -2.47 -7.44 -11.72
CA GLU A 106 -3.04 -8.55 -12.51
C GLU A 106 -3.60 -9.68 -11.64
N LYS A 107 -3.05 -9.87 -10.43
CA LYS A 107 -3.48 -10.92 -9.49
C LYS A 107 -4.69 -10.52 -8.63
N TRP A 108 -4.97 -9.22 -8.53
CA TRP A 108 -6.05 -8.69 -7.70
C TRP A 108 -7.41 -8.80 -8.38
N ALA A 109 -7.47 -8.66 -9.72
CA ALA A 109 -8.71 -8.43 -10.45
C ALA A 109 -9.77 -9.53 -10.28
N ALA A 110 -9.37 -10.76 -10.02
CA ALA A 110 -10.26 -11.92 -9.87
C ALA A 110 -10.61 -12.24 -8.40
N ALA A 111 -10.61 -11.25 -7.51
CA ALA A 111 -10.99 -11.42 -6.12
C ALA A 111 -12.44 -10.98 -5.88
N ASP A 112 -13.13 -11.68 -4.99
CA ASP A 112 -14.52 -11.38 -4.61
C ASP A 112 -14.59 -10.15 -3.69
N VAL A 113 -13.56 -9.96 -2.86
CA VAL A 113 -13.43 -8.79 -2.00
C VAL A 113 -12.02 -8.22 -2.12
N LEU A 114 -11.93 -6.92 -2.40
CA LEU A 114 -10.68 -6.18 -2.46
C LEU A 114 -10.65 -5.08 -1.41
N VAL A 115 -9.56 -5.03 -0.63
CA VAL A 115 -9.31 -3.98 0.36
C VAL A 115 -7.97 -3.32 0.05
N PHE A 116 -8.05 -2.13 -0.52
CA PHE A 116 -6.89 -1.30 -0.82
C PHE A 116 -6.57 -0.36 0.32
N ASN A 117 -5.29 -0.07 0.54
CA ASN A 117 -4.89 1.04 1.39
C ASN A 117 -3.58 1.68 0.92
N ALA A 118 -3.49 2.99 1.10
CA ALA A 118 -2.28 3.77 0.85
C ALA A 118 -2.24 4.99 1.77
N GLY A 119 -1.10 5.67 1.80
CA GLY A 119 -0.95 6.99 2.42
C GLY A 119 0.19 7.04 3.45
N HIS A 120 0.40 5.97 4.24
CA HIS A 120 1.41 6.00 5.31
C HIS A 120 2.87 6.04 4.79
N TRP A 121 3.06 5.70 3.51
CA TRP A 121 4.33 5.82 2.79
C TRP A 121 4.46 7.10 1.96
N TRP A 122 3.36 7.85 1.75
CA TRP A 122 3.33 9.08 0.98
C TRP A 122 3.71 10.29 1.86
N ASN A 123 4.99 10.40 2.20
CA ASN A 123 5.55 11.57 2.88
C ASN A 123 6.99 11.82 2.43
N HIS A 124 7.45 13.06 2.56
CA HIS A 124 8.79 13.49 2.12
C HIS A 124 9.91 12.58 2.62
N TYR A 125 9.84 12.14 3.88
CA TYR A 125 10.86 11.30 4.49
C TYR A 125 10.98 9.90 3.83
N LYS A 126 9.85 9.26 3.54
CA LYS A 126 9.79 7.90 2.96
C LYS A 126 9.88 7.88 1.43
N THR A 127 9.56 8.98 0.76
CA THR A 127 9.69 9.10 -0.70
C THR A 127 11.01 9.78 -1.08
N LEU A 128 11.19 11.06 -0.75
CA LEU A 128 12.25 11.89 -1.30
C LEU A 128 13.55 11.82 -0.49
N ASP A 129 13.51 11.47 0.80
CA ASP A 129 14.69 11.41 1.69
C ASP A 129 15.20 9.99 2.00
N MET A 130 14.75 8.98 1.24
CA MET A 130 14.95 7.57 1.64
C MET A 130 16.45 7.14 1.74
N TYR A 131 16.89 6.99 2.99
CA TYR A 131 18.13 6.43 3.58
C TYR A 131 19.49 7.15 3.35
N VAL A 132 19.85 7.99 4.34
CA VAL A 132 21.23 8.16 4.82
C VAL A 132 21.57 6.93 5.66
N GLN A 133 22.36 5.99 5.12
CA GLN A 133 23.08 5.07 5.99
C GLN A 133 24.40 5.76 6.34
N SER A 134 24.46 6.36 7.53
CA SER A 134 25.68 6.95 8.08
C SER A 134 26.61 5.83 8.52
N SER A 135 27.30 5.23 7.56
CA SER A 135 28.56 4.53 7.75
C SER A 135 29.66 5.48 7.30
N GLY A 136 30.12 6.35 8.21
CA GLY A 136 31.19 7.30 7.92
C GLY A 136 31.56 8.10 9.16
N THR A 137 32.77 7.86 9.65
CA THR A 137 33.40 8.50 10.80
C THR A 137 33.35 10.03 10.66
N ILE A 138 32.87 10.71 11.69
CA ILE A 138 32.81 12.18 11.75
C ILE A 138 34.24 12.69 11.96
N THR A 139 34.90 13.16 10.91
CA THR A 139 36.06 14.05 11.06
C THR A 139 35.57 15.48 11.12
N LEU A 140 35.91 16.14 12.21
CA LEU A 140 35.59 17.54 12.50
C LEU A 140 36.39 18.46 11.57
N SER A 141 35.90 18.67 10.36
CA SER A 141 36.28 19.80 9.52
C SER A 141 35.01 20.40 8.91
N PHE A 142 34.61 21.53 9.49
CA PHE A 142 33.60 22.44 8.96
C PHE A 142 34.00 22.89 7.54
N LEU A 143 33.37 22.34 6.50
CA LEU A 143 32.73 23.09 5.40
C LEU A 143 32.12 22.11 4.38
N LEU A 144 30.83 22.25 4.15
CA LEU A 144 30.08 21.69 3.02
C LEU A 144 30.12 20.15 2.84
N VAL A 145 29.55 19.41 3.79
CA VAL A 145 28.89 18.17 3.40
C VAL A 145 27.66 18.59 2.59
N VAL A 146 27.81 18.77 1.26
CA VAL A 146 26.66 18.74 0.37
C VAL A 146 26.08 17.35 0.54
N ARG A 147 25.11 17.22 1.43
CA ARG A 147 24.42 15.99 1.73
C ARG A 147 23.49 15.70 0.55
N ILE A 148 24.06 15.26 -0.57
CA ILE A 148 23.32 14.81 -1.75
C ILE A 148 22.80 13.41 -1.45
N CYS A 149 21.88 13.29 -0.50
CA CYS A 149 21.06 12.10 -0.35
C CYS A 149 19.85 12.29 -1.25
N ARG A 150 20.00 11.95 -2.53
CA ARG A 150 18.94 12.05 -3.52
C ARG A 150 18.11 10.76 -3.49
N GLY A 151 16.88 10.87 -2.98
CA GLY A 151 16.00 9.73 -2.75
C GLY A 151 15.19 9.32 -3.98
N ILE A 152 13.95 8.86 -3.72
CA ILE A 152 13.03 8.36 -4.73
C ILE A 152 12.16 9.51 -5.22
N TYR A 153 12.24 9.81 -6.51
CA TYR A 153 11.44 10.85 -7.16
C TYR A 153 10.23 10.24 -7.88
N PHE A 154 9.38 11.09 -8.44
CA PHE A 154 8.20 10.64 -9.17
C PHE A 154 8.48 10.57 -10.67
N GLN A 155 7.88 9.59 -11.33
CA GLN A 155 8.00 9.38 -12.77
C GLN A 155 6.60 9.29 -13.38
N GLU A 156 6.45 9.87 -14.57
CA GLU A 156 5.26 9.78 -15.40
C GLU A 156 5.66 9.83 -16.87
N GLY A 157 5.03 9.02 -17.72
CA GLY A 157 5.28 9.02 -19.17
C GLY A 157 6.72 8.74 -19.55
N GLY A 158 7.44 7.95 -18.74
CA GLY A 158 8.87 7.66 -18.97
C GLY A 158 9.84 8.75 -18.50
N THR A 159 9.36 9.88 -17.97
CA THR A 159 10.20 11.01 -17.55
C THR A 159 10.15 11.19 -16.04
N VAL A 160 11.30 11.43 -15.41
CA VAL A 160 11.40 11.73 -13.98
C VAL A 160 11.08 13.21 -13.74
N ASN A 161 10.08 13.47 -12.89
CA ASN A 161 9.69 14.81 -12.48
C ASN A 161 10.18 15.08 -11.05
N MET A 162 11.27 15.83 -10.92
CA MET A 162 11.86 16.17 -9.61
C MET A 162 11.12 17.28 -8.87
N SER A 163 10.27 18.04 -9.56
CA SER A 163 9.46 19.12 -8.98
C SER A 163 8.09 18.66 -8.47
N MET A 164 7.68 17.42 -8.76
CA MET A 164 6.39 16.90 -8.34
C MET A 164 6.36 16.73 -6.81
N GLY A 165 5.41 17.41 -6.16
CA GLY A 165 5.18 17.28 -4.73
C GLY A 165 4.57 15.92 -4.37
N VAL A 166 4.76 15.47 -3.12
CA VAL A 166 4.27 14.17 -2.64
C VAL A 166 2.75 14.05 -2.76
N MET A 167 2.01 15.12 -2.44
CA MET A 167 0.54 15.13 -2.54
C MET A 167 0.05 15.06 -3.98
N GLU A 168 0.72 15.75 -4.89
CA GLU A 168 0.40 15.68 -6.32
C GLU A 168 0.67 14.28 -6.87
N ALA A 169 1.80 13.68 -6.49
CA ALA A 169 2.13 12.31 -6.86
C ALA A 169 1.13 11.29 -6.30
N PHE A 170 0.70 11.48 -5.04
CA PHE A 170 -0.31 10.62 -4.42
C PHE A 170 -1.65 10.72 -5.16
N ARG A 171 -2.11 11.94 -5.48
CA ARG A 171 -3.32 12.17 -6.28
C ARG A 171 -3.27 11.44 -7.62
N ARG A 172 -2.18 11.59 -8.38
CA ARG A 172 -1.98 10.88 -9.66
C ARG A 172 -1.98 9.36 -9.50
N SER A 173 -1.35 8.84 -8.45
CA SER A 173 -1.36 7.40 -8.19
C SER A 173 -2.76 6.85 -7.93
N LEU A 174 -3.62 7.63 -7.25
CA LEU A 174 -5.02 7.27 -7.02
C LEU A 174 -5.85 7.35 -8.29
N GLU A 175 -5.55 8.29 -9.20
CA GLU A 175 -6.17 8.35 -10.53
C GLU A 175 -5.84 7.10 -11.34
N THR A 176 -4.58 6.68 -11.36
CA THR A 176 -4.14 5.43 -12.01
C THR A 176 -4.83 4.21 -11.39
N TRP A 177 -4.92 4.13 -10.05
CA TRP A 177 -5.64 3.07 -9.37
C TRP A 177 -7.14 3.06 -9.74
N LYS A 178 -7.79 4.23 -9.74
CA LYS A 178 -9.21 4.37 -10.09
C LYS A 178 -9.49 3.93 -11.52
N LEU A 179 -8.63 4.31 -12.46
CA LEU A 179 -8.72 3.89 -13.86
C LEU A 179 -8.61 2.37 -13.98
N TRP A 180 -7.61 1.77 -13.33
CA TRP A 180 -7.48 0.32 -13.30
C TRP A 180 -8.70 -0.37 -12.69
N ALA A 181 -9.20 0.13 -11.55
CA ALA A 181 -10.34 -0.45 -10.86
C ALA A 181 -11.60 -0.44 -11.76
N THR A 182 -11.85 0.68 -12.44
CA THR A 182 -12.98 0.82 -13.37
C THR A 182 -12.87 -0.09 -14.60
N LEU A 183 -11.64 -0.39 -15.04
CA LEU A 183 -11.39 -1.21 -16.23
C LEU A 183 -11.28 -2.71 -15.94
N LYS A 184 -10.93 -3.10 -14.72
CA LYS A 184 -10.56 -4.48 -14.37
C LYS A 184 -11.47 -5.14 -13.35
N LEU A 185 -12.23 -4.37 -12.58
CA LEU A 185 -13.12 -4.92 -11.56
C LEU A 185 -14.55 -4.91 -12.08
N ASP A 186 -15.26 -6.01 -11.84
CA ASP A 186 -16.68 -6.11 -12.12
C ASP A 186 -17.47 -5.78 -10.84
N PRO A 187 -18.23 -4.67 -10.79
CA PRO A 187 -19.00 -4.29 -9.61
C PRO A 187 -20.13 -5.28 -9.28
N ALA A 188 -20.54 -6.13 -10.22
CA ALA A 188 -21.56 -7.15 -9.98
C ALA A 188 -21.03 -8.34 -9.16
N THR A 189 -19.73 -8.61 -9.21
CA THR A 189 -19.11 -9.79 -8.58
C THR A 189 -18.08 -9.45 -7.52
N SER A 190 -17.46 -8.26 -7.59
CA SER A 190 -16.33 -7.89 -6.72
C SER A 190 -16.66 -6.69 -5.84
N PHE A 191 -16.57 -6.87 -4.53
CA PHE A 191 -16.71 -5.80 -3.55
C PHE A 191 -15.38 -5.11 -3.31
N THR A 192 -15.29 -3.83 -3.68
CA THR A 192 -14.05 -3.06 -3.58
C THR A 192 -14.12 -1.98 -2.50
N PHE A 193 -13.15 -1.99 -1.59
CA PHE A 193 -12.99 -1.04 -0.52
C PHE A 193 -11.64 -0.32 -0.63
N PHE A 194 -11.63 0.99 -0.40
CA PHE A 194 -10.41 1.75 -0.19
C PHE A 194 -10.40 2.30 1.22
N ARG A 195 -9.48 1.79 2.05
CA ARG A 195 -9.36 2.20 3.44
C ARG A 195 -8.80 3.63 3.52
N SER A 196 -9.43 4.45 4.35
CA SER A 196 -8.95 5.78 4.68
C SER A 196 -7.60 5.77 5.42
N TYR A 197 -6.95 6.94 5.45
CA TYR A 197 -5.70 7.14 6.16
C TYR A 197 -5.83 6.78 7.66
N SER A 198 -4.84 6.05 8.19
CA SER A 198 -4.74 5.75 9.62
C SER A 198 -3.91 6.81 10.32
N PRO A 199 -4.44 7.52 11.34
CA PRO A 199 -3.70 8.58 12.02
C PRO A 199 -2.48 8.03 12.74
N VAL A 200 -1.48 8.91 12.88
CA VAL A 200 -0.27 8.65 13.68
C VAL A 200 -0.33 9.51 14.93
N HIS A 201 -0.08 8.92 16.09
CA HIS A 201 -0.10 9.61 17.37
C HIS A 201 1.33 9.72 17.92
N TYR A 202 2.11 10.64 17.36
CA TYR A 202 3.39 11.04 17.93
C TYR A 202 3.18 12.17 18.94
N ARG A 203 3.89 12.11 20.07
CA ARG A 203 3.89 13.19 21.07
C ARG A 203 4.68 14.38 20.51
N GLN A 204 3.96 15.32 19.88
CA GLN A 204 4.41 16.63 19.39
C GLN A 204 5.71 16.70 18.57
N VAL A 205 5.58 16.74 17.23
CA VAL A 205 6.09 17.86 16.41
C VAL A 205 5.03 18.10 15.33
N PHE A 206 4.37 19.25 15.37
CA PHE A 206 3.39 19.65 14.37
C PHE A 206 4.12 20.05 13.09
N ASP A 207 3.94 19.27 12.02
CA ASP A 207 4.03 19.80 10.67
C ASP A 207 2.60 20.18 10.24
N ARG A 208 2.34 21.49 10.12
CA ARG A 208 0.99 22.02 9.87
C ARG A 208 0.46 21.68 8.47
N ASP A 209 1.32 21.23 7.57
CA ASP A 209 0.97 21.11 6.15
C ASP A 209 0.31 19.77 5.80
N THR A 210 0.59 18.70 6.56
CA THR A 210 0.04 17.35 6.25
C THR A 210 -1.37 17.15 6.83
N ILE A 211 -1.71 17.81 7.95
CA ILE A 211 -2.99 17.58 8.67
C ILE A 211 -4.09 18.54 8.21
N SER A 212 -3.75 19.77 7.81
CA SER A 212 -4.72 20.79 7.43
C SER A 212 -5.61 20.36 6.25
N PHE A 213 -5.02 19.69 5.24
CA PHE A 213 -5.76 19.30 4.04
C PHE A 213 -6.63 18.05 4.22
N LEU A 214 -6.16 17.05 4.97
CA LEU A 214 -6.97 15.86 5.26
C LEU A 214 -8.23 16.21 6.06
N TRP A 215 -8.20 17.29 6.85
CA TRP A 215 -9.35 17.79 7.58
C TRP A 215 -10.24 18.72 6.73
N GLN A 216 -9.66 19.60 5.90
CA GLN A 216 -10.43 20.53 5.05
C GLN A 216 -11.12 19.88 3.83
N HIS A 217 -10.56 18.82 3.24
CA HIS A 217 -11.24 18.09 2.14
C HIS A 217 -12.21 17.00 2.63
N TRP A 218 -12.19 16.66 3.92
CA TRP A 218 -13.13 15.70 4.52
C TRP A 218 -14.56 16.23 4.62
N GLN A 219 -14.77 17.55 4.59
CA GLN A 219 -16.12 18.13 4.57
C GLN A 219 -16.81 18.09 3.20
N TYR A 220 -16.09 17.76 2.10
CA TYR A 220 -16.64 17.88 0.74
C TYR A 220 -16.75 16.57 -0.06
N THR A 221 -16.43 15.40 0.53
CA THR A 221 -16.49 14.13 -0.24
C THR A 221 -17.15 12.94 0.48
N CYS A 222 -17.85 13.18 1.59
CA CYS A 222 -18.75 12.19 2.19
C CYS A 222 -20.09 12.18 1.45
N ALA A 223 -20.19 11.39 0.37
CA ALA A 223 -21.39 10.68 -0.10
C ALA A 223 -21.24 10.33 -1.59
N TYR A 224 -20.51 9.27 -1.92
CA TYR A 224 -20.82 8.52 -3.14
C TYR A 224 -20.97 7.05 -2.79
N LYS A 225 -22.20 6.72 -2.42
CA LYS A 225 -22.80 5.40 -2.52
C LYS A 225 -23.05 5.18 -4.01
N TYR A 226 -22.16 4.47 -4.70
CA TYR A 226 -22.51 3.97 -6.03
C TYR A 226 -23.42 2.75 -5.81
N ILE A 227 -24.67 2.93 -6.24
CA ILE A 227 -25.72 1.91 -6.35
C ILE A 227 -25.29 0.87 -7.38
#